data_AF-A0A430RJG4-F1
#
_entry.id   AF-A0A430RJG4-F1
#
_cell.length_a   1.000
_cell.length_b   1.000
_cell.length_c   1.000
_cell.angle_alpha   90.00
_cell.angle_beta   90.00
_cell.angle_gamma   90.00
#
_symmetry.space_group_name_H-M   'P 1'
#
loop_
_entity.id
_entity.type
_entity.pdbx_description
1 polymer ?
#
loop_
_entity_poly.entity_id
_entity_poly.type
_entity_poly.pdbx_seq_one_letter_code
_entity_poly.pdbx_strand_id
1 'polypeptide(L)' 'MKERALALFFLAWVLFTPPFDLLPLGEKGPWGLPLLYLYLFLAWGLVILLAYFLYRKP' A
#
# COMPACT_ATOMS: atom_id res chain seq x y z
N MET A 1 17.46 -10.58 -6.88
CA MET A 1 17.36 -9.16 -6.44
C MET A 1 16.44 -8.35 -7.35
N LYS A 2 16.70 -8.31 -8.67
CA LYS A 2 15.87 -7.56 -9.63
C LYS A 2 14.40 -8.00 -9.66
N GLU A 3 14.11 -9.30 -9.64
CA GLU A 3 12.72 -9.80 -9.69
C GLU A 3 11.91 -9.41 -8.44
N ARG A 4 12.54 -9.42 -7.25
CA ARG A 4 11.90 -9.02 -5.99
C ARG A 4 11.56 -7.53 -5.98
N ALA A 5 12.46 -6.70 -6.48
CA ALA A 5 12.23 -5.26 -6.64
C ALA A 5 11.09 -5.00 -7.65
N LEU A 6 11.11 -5.71 -8.77
CA LEU A 6 10.08 -5.61 -9.80
C LEU A 6 8.70 -6.03 -9.26
N ALA A 7 8.63 -7.11 -8.49
CA ALA A 7 7.39 -7.55 -7.85
C ALA A 7 6.87 -6.52 -6.84
N LEU A 8 7.74 -5.94 -6.00
CA LEU A 8 7.35 -4.86 -5.09
C LEU A 8 6.88 -3.61 -5.84
N PHE A 9 7.51 -3.28 -6.96
CA PHE A 9 7.09 -2.17 -7.80
C PHE A 9 5.69 -2.39 -8.35
N PHE A 10 5.39 -3.56 -8.92
CA PHE A 10 4.06 -3.87 -9.44
C PHE A 10 3.01 -3.95 -8.33
N LEU A 11 3.37 -4.48 -7.16
CA LEU A 11 2.50 -4.46 -5.99
C LEU A 11 2.15 -3.02 -5.59
N ALA A 12 3.16 -2.15 -5.45
CA ALA A 12 2.94 -0.75 -5.14
C ALA A 12 2.09 -0.07 -6.23
N TRP A 13 2.40 -0.31 -7.50
CA TRP A 13 1.60 0.20 -8.62
C TRP A 13 0.12 -0.14 -8.43
N VAL A 14 -0.21 -1.41 -8.26
CA VAL A 14 -1.60 -1.86 -8.07
C VAL A 14 -2.27 -1.26 -6.84
N LEU A 15 -1.53 -1.04 -5.75
CA LEU A 15 -2.06 -0.46 -4.51
C LEU A 15 -2.26 1.06 -4.61
N PHE A 16 -1.49 1.77 -5.44
CA PHE A 16 -1.50 3.24 -5.50
C PHE A 16 -2.15 3.82 -6.77
N THR A 17 -2.45 3.01 -7.79
CA THR A 17 -3.16 3.45 -9.01
C THR A 17 -4.60 2.96 -9.21
N PRO A 18 -5.31 2.30 -8.27
CA PRO A 18 -6.70 1.96 -8.51
C PRO A 18 -7.56 3.24 -8.60
N PRO A 19 -8.70 3.19 -9.32
CA PRO A 19 -9.61 4.33 -9.38
C PRO A 19 -10.27 4.53 -8.01
N PHE A 20 -9.67 5.37 -7.17
CA PHE A 20 -10.08 5.56 -5.77
C PHE A 20 -11.55 6.01 -5.64
N ASP A 21 -12.08 6.71 -6.64
CA ASP A 21 -13.50 7.10 -6.74
C ASP A 21 -14.47 5.91 -6.82
N LEU A 22 -14.02 4.73 -7.28
CA LEU A 22 -14.86 3.52 -7.33
C LEU A 22 -14.90 2.77 -5.99
N LEU A 23 -14.02 3.14 -5.07
CA LEU A 23 -13.98 2.54 -3.74
C LEU A 23 -14.78 3.44 -2.78
N PRO A 24 -15.52 2.88 -1.81
CA PRO A 24 -16.26 3.65 -0.80
C PRO A 24 -15.32 4.29 0.25
N LEU A 25 -14.21 4.87 -0.21
CA LEU A 25 -13.15 5.45 0.62
C LEU A 25 -13.47 6.90 1.05
N GLY A 26 -14.54 7.48 0.51
CA GLY A 26 -15.10 8.78 0.91
C GLY A 26 -15.93 8.71 2.19
N GLU A 27 -16.23 7.52 2.71
CA GLU A 27 -16.91 7.37 4.00
C GLU A 27 -15.99 7.79 5.17
N LYS A 28 -16.59 8.42 6.19
CA LYS A 28 -15.88 8.74 7.44
C LYS A 28 -15.54 7.43 8.15
N GLY A 29 -14.27 7.10 8.17
CA GLY A 29 -13.73 5.97 8.90
C GLY A 29 -13.67 6.22 10.40
N PRO A 30 -13.12 5.26 11.15
CA PRO A 30 -12.93 5.43 12.58
C PRO A 30 -12.14 6.72 12.84
N TRP A 31 -12.47 7.44 13.91
CA TRP A 31 -11.86 8.73 14.27
C TRP A 31 -12.18 9.90 13.32
N GLY A 32 -13.15 9.74 12.40
CA GLY A 32 -13.58 10.80 11.48
C GLY A 32 -12.64 11.03 10.30
N LEU A 33 -11.61 10.19 10.15
CA LEU A 33 -10.67 10.22 9.04
C LEU A 33 -11.26 9.47 7.84
N PRO A 34 -11.09 9.97 6.59
CA PRO A 34 -11.54 9.23 5.41
C PRO A 34 -10.83 7.88 5.33
N LEU A 35 -11.56 6.81 4.98
CA LEU A 35 -10.99 5.46 4.82
C LEU A 35 -9.81 5.45 3.85
N LEU A 36 -9.80 6.35 2.87
CA LEU A 36 -8.68 6.54 1.93
C LEU A 36 -7.34 6.71 2.66
N TYR A 37 -7.28 7.54 3.70
CA TYR A 37 -6.04 7.81 4.43
C TYR A 37 -5.54 6.55 5.14
N LEU A 38 -6.45 5.80 5.78
CA LEU A 38 -6.12 4.55 6.44
C LEU A 38 -5.63 3.51 5.43
N TYR A 39 -6.29 3.40 4.28
CA TYR A 39 -5.88 2.52 3.20
C TYR A 39 -4.48 2.84 2.69
N LEU A 40 -4.19 4.11 2.36
CA LEU A 40 -2.89 4.53 1.85
C LEU A 40 -1.78 4.29 2.88
N PHE A 41 -2.07 4.54 4.15
CA PHE A 41 -1.13 4.26 5.24
C PHE A 41 -0.80 2.77 5.36
N LEU A 42 -1.83 1.90 5.32
CA LEU A 42 -1.65 0.45 5.37
C LEU A 42 -0.92 -0.09 4.14
N ALA A 43 -1.27 0.39 2.94
CA ALA A 43 -0.60 0.01 1.70
C ALA A 43 0.89 0.37 1.73
N TRP A 44 1.21 1.58 2.21
CA TRP A 44 2.60 2.02 2.35
C TRP A 44 3.37 1.20 3.37
N GLY A 45 2.78 0.97 4.55
CA GLY A 45 3.36 0.13 5.59
C GLY A 45 3.64 -1.29 5.11
N LEU A 46 2.70 -1.89 4.36
CA LEU A 46 2.86 -3.22 3.78
C LEU A 46 4.04 -3.29 2.81
N VAL A 47 4.16 -2.32 1.89
CA VAL A 47 5.28 -2.27 0.92
C VAL A 47 6.63 -2.16 1.64
N ILE A 48 6.73 -1.30 2.66
CA ILE A 48 7.95 -1.13 3.45
C ILE A 48 8.28 -2.41 4.23
N LEU A 49 7.29 -3.02 4.88
CA LEU A 49 7.46 -4.23 5.66
C LEU A 49 7.96 -5.38 4.77
N LEU A 50 7.35 -5.56 3.59
CA LEU A 50 7.79 -6.56 2.62
C LEU A 50 9.18 -6.26 2.08
N ALA A 51 9.50 -5.00 1.79
CA ALA A 51 10.85 -4.61 1.39
C ALA A 51 11.87 -4.95 2.48
N TYR A 52 11.58 -4.61 3.74
CA TYR A 52 12.44 -4.97 4.88
C TYR A 52 12.64 -6.48 4.97
N PHE A 53 11.58 -7.29 4.91
CA PHE A 53 11.71 -8.75 4.97
C PHE A 53 12.47 -9.35 3.79
N LEU A 54 12.33 -8.79 2.58
CA LEU A 54 12.96 -9.30 1.37
C LEU A 54 14.45 -8.92 1.25
N TYR A 55 14.85 -7.80 1.85
CA TYR A 55 16.21 -7.24 1.74
C TYR A 55 17.00 -7.23 3.04
N ARG A 56 16.40 -7.53 4.19
CA ARG A 56 17.17 -7.76 5.41
C ARG A 56 18.15 -8.91 5.16
N LYS A 57 19.43 -8.65 5.40
CA LYS A 57 20.43 -9.71 5.51
C LYS A 57 20.21 -10.42 6.85
N PRO A 58 20.44 -11.74 6.94
CA PRO A 58 20.51 -12.42 8.23
C PRO A 58 21.58 -11.80 9.12
#